data_AF-A0A2G2K245-F1
#
_entry.id   AF-A0A2G2K245-F1
#
_cell.length_a   1.000
_cell.length_b   1.000
_cell.length_c   1.000
_cell.angle_alpha   90.00
_cell.angle_beta   90.00
_cell.angle_gamma   90.00
#
_symmetry.space_group_name_H-M   'P 1'
#
loop_
_entity.id
_entity.type
_entity.pdbx_description
1 polymer ?
#
loop_
_entity_poly.entity_id
_entity_poly.type
_entity_poly.pdbx_seq_one_letter_code
_entity_poly.pdbx_strand_id
1 'polypeptide(L)'
;MKIIKLFTLLILITSCSNTSKQKRGNTPEIEILKDIKTLESNEGKKPIISFKNFADSEADTSIILSKKNISSSLVKAKQYKYCIIIVGAHTIVKILDLKNCKQSGSWGTCMPIAEGYIKKGSLKYKKDFINNIIGLPDNQERIMYLFN
;
A
#
# COMPACT_ATOMS: atom_id res chain seq x y z
N MET A 1 34.35 58.27 -27.42
CA MET A 1 33.62 57.05 -27.80
C MET A 1 33.07 56.38 -26.55
N LYS A 2 31.79 56.04 -26.60
CA LYS A 2 31.04 55.28 -25.59
C LYS A 2 31.71 53.94 -25.35
N ILE A 3 31.72 53.44 -24.11
CA ILE A 3 31.26 52.10 -23.74
C ILE A 3 30.90 52.15 -22.25
N ILE A 4 29.60 52.17 -22.00
CA ILE A 4 28.95 51.89 -20.73
C ILE A 4 29.18 50.39 -20.48
N LYS A 5 29.89 50.03 -19.40
CA LYS A 5 29.89 48.64 -18.94
C LYS A 5 28.79 48.45 -17.91
N LEU A 6 27.81 47.71 -18.39
CA LEU A 6 26.58 47.26 -17.78
C LEU A 6 26.84 46.44 -16.51
N PHE A 7 26.02 46.76 -15.50
CA PHE A 7 25.79 46.02 -14.27
C PHE A 7 25.46 44.54 -14.54
N THR A 8 26.09 43.63 -13.81
CA THR A 8 25.47 42.35 -13.42
C THR A 8 25.91 42.00 -12.02
N LEU A 9 25.06 42.38 -11.06
CA LEU A 9 25.09 41.96 -9.67
C LEU A 9 24.58 40.51 -9.61
N LEU A 10 25.47 39.55 -9.37
CA LEU A 10 25.12 38.14 -9.22
C LEU A 10 24.73 37.88 -7.76
N ILE A 11 23.42 37.95 -7.46
CA ILE A 11 22.88 37.55 -6.16
C ILE A 11 22.67 36.03 -6.20
N LEU A 12 23.61 35.29 -5.62
CA LEU A 12 23.43 33.87 -5.27
C LEU A 12 22.52 33.78 -4.05
N ILE A 13 21.20 33.71 -4.29
CA ILE A 13 20.24 33.22 -3.29
C ILE A 13 20.42 31.71 -3.21
N THR A 14 21.30 31.26 -2.31
CA THR A 14 21.32 29.88 -1.84
C THR A 14 20.05 29.62 -1.04
N SER A 15 18.97 29.26 -1.74
CA SER A 15 17.82 28.61 -1.11
C SER A 15 18.28 27.23 -0.66
N CYS A 16 18.74 27.12 0.59
CA CYS A 16 18.76 25.86 1.30
C CYS A 16 17.30 25.40 1.43
N SER A 17 16.85 24.60 0.47
CA SER A 17 15.70 23.73 0.68
C SER A 17 16.08 22.80 1.82
N ASN A 18 15.71 23.16 3.04
CA ASN A 18 15.69 22.25 4.16
C ASN A 18 14.62 21.19 3.85
N THR A 19 14.99 20.20 3.05
CA THR A 19 14.32 18.91 3.07
C THR A 19 14.70 18.30 4.41
N SER A 20 13.96 18.69 5.45
CA SER A 20 13.90 17.90 6.65
C SER A 20 13.42 16.53 6.20
N LYS A 21 14.35 15.57 6.10
CA LYS A 21 14.00 14.16 6.21
C LYS A 21 13.40 14.03 7.60
N GLN A 22 12.09 14.24 7.70
CA GLN A 22 11.32 13.98 8.89
C GLN A 22 11.66 12.54 9.28
N LYS A 23 12.30 12.39 10.43
CA LYS A 23 12.55 11.07 11.03
C LYS A 23 11.23 10.31 10.96
N ARG A 24 11.22 9.15 10.29
CA ARG A 24 10.10 8.18 10.26
C ARG A 24 9.71 7.87 11.71
N GLY A 25 8.86 8.68 12.30
CA GLY A 25 8.15 8.36 13.54
C GLY A 25 7.18 7.23 13.25
N ASN A 26 6.89 6.40 14.24
CA ASN A 26 5.86 5.36 14.12
C ASN A 26 4.51 6.03 13.86
N THR A 27 4.09 6.12 12.60
CA THR A 27 2.72 6.52 12.27
C THR A 27 1.81 5.30 12.40
N PRO A 28 0.51 5.48 12.68
CA PRO A 28 -0.45 4.38 12.70
C PRO A 28 -0.41 3.54 11.41
N GLU A 29 -0.15 4.15 10.26
CA GLU A 29 -0.03 3.46 8.98
C GLU A 29 1.22 2.56 8.89
N ILE A 30 2.37 3.02 9.41
CA ILE A 30 3.57 2.18 9.50
C ILE A 30 3.35 1.01 10.48
N GLU A 31 2.60 1.25 11.56
CA GLU A 31 2.22 0.20 12.49
C GLU A 31 1.28 -0.84 11.84
N ILE A 32 0.35 -0.42 10.98
CA ILE A 32 -0.54 -1.33 10.23
C ILE A 32 0.24 -2.33 9.35
N LEU A 33 1.39 -1.93 8.79
CA LEU A 33 2.27 -2.86 8.05
C LEU A 33 2.75 -4.00 8.95
N LYS A 34 3.08 -3.68 10.21
CA LYS A 34 3.59 -4.63 11.21
C LYS A 34 2.47 -5.45 11.84
N ASP A 35 1.37 -4.81 12.21
CA ASP A 35 0.19 -5.42 12.81
C ASP A 35 -1.08 -4.77 12.24
N ILE A 36 -1.81 -5.54 11.43
CA ILE A 36 -3.03 -5.02 10.79
C ILE A 36 -4.13 -4.70 11.80
N LYS A 37 -4.06 -5.25 13.03
CA LYS A 37 -5.05 -5.01 14.08
C LYS A 37 -5.03 -3.57 14.62
N THR A 38 -3.95 -2.82 14.38
CA THR A 38 -3.89 -1.38 14.68
C THR A 38 -4.99 -0.55 13.97
N LEU A 39 -5.64 -1.12 12.94
CA LEU A 39 -6.85 -0.54 12.33
C LEU A 39 -8.00 -0.35 13.34
N GLU A 40 -8.13 -1.23 14.35
CA GLU A 40 -9.21 -1.18 15.35
C GLU A 40 -9.08 0.04 16.25
N SER A 41 -7.86 0.45 16.58
CA SER A 41 -7.58 1.66 17.38
C SER A 41 -7.96 2.96 16.67
N ASN A 42 -8.32 2.90 15.37
CA ASN A 42 -8.72 4.03 14.54
C ASN A 42 -10.17 3.93 14.06
N GLU A 43 -11.00 3.11 14.72
CA GLU A 43 -12.40 2.92 14.37
C GLU A 43 -13.20 4.22 14.58
N GLY A 44 -13.45 4.94 13.47
CA GLY A 44 -14.06 6.28 13.44
C GLY A 44 -13.53 7.17 12.32
N LYS A 45 -12.27 6.96 11.90
CA LYS A 45 -11.56 7.83 10.92
C LYS A 45 -11.46 7.27 9.50
N LYS A 46 -12.35 6.35 9.11
CA LYS A 46 -12.25 5.60 7.82
C LYS A 46 -10.83 5.02 7.60
N PRO A 47 -10.34 4.17 8.52
CA PRO A 47 -8.92 3.82 8.59
C PRO A 47 -8.37 3.11 7.34
N ILE A 48 -9.20 2.35 6.62
CA ILE A 48 -8.81 1.71 5.35
C ILE A 48 -8.50 2.75 4.26
N ILE A 49 -9.27 3.84 4.18
CA ILE A 49 -9.05 4.91 3.21
C ILE A 49 -7.79 5.71 3.60
N SER A 50 -7.59 6.00 4.88
CA SER A 50 -6.37 6.66 5.37
C SER A 50 -5.13 5.86 4.98
N PHE A 51 -5.14 4.55 5.26
CA PHE A 51 -4.04 3.67 4.89
C PHE A 51 -3.87 3.57 3.37
N LYS A 52 -4.96 3.54 2.58
CA LYS A 52 -4.84 3.55 1.11
C LYS A 52 -4.10 4.79 0.62
N ASN A 53 -4.47 5.98 1.11
CA ASN A 53 -3.81 7.22 0.71
C ASN A 53 -2.31 7.22 1.07
N PHE A 54 -1.97 6.69 2.24
CA PHE A 54 -0.58 6.46 2.63
C PHE A 54 0.12 5.46 1.70
N ALA A 55 -0.53 4.35 1.36
CA ALA A 55 0.04 3.33 0.49
C ALA A 55 0.23 3.83 -0.95
N ASP A 56 -0.66 4.70 -1.43
CA ASP A 56 -0.54 5.36 -2.74
C ASP A 56 0.71 6.26 -2.82
N SER A 57 1.15 6.86 -1.70
CA SER A 57 2.34 7.73 -1.65
C SER A 57 3.62 7.01 -1.24
N GLU A 58 3.54 6.04 -0.32
CA GLU A 58 4.71 5.47 0.37
C GLU A 58 5.08 4.05 -0.08
N ALA A 59 4.23 3.35 -0.85
CA ALA A 59 4.57 2.01 -1.31
C ALA A 59 5.73 2.06 -2.32
N ASP A 60 6.65 1.10 -2.21
CA ASP A 60 7.74 0.96 -3.18
C ASP A 60 7.19 0.64 -4.59
N THR A 61 6.06 -0.08 -4.64
CA THR A 61 5.34 -0.36 -5.87
C THR A 61 3.88 -0.71 -5.57
N SER A 62 2.99 -0.29 -6.48
CA SER A 62 1.57 -0.67 -6.49
C SER A 62 1.21 -1.39 -7.79
N ILE A 63 0.27 -2.34 -7.71
CA ILE A 63 -0.16 -3.17 -8.84
C ILE A 63 -1.67 -3.35 -8.77
N ILE A 64 -2.39 -2.95 -9.82
CA ILE A 64 -3.81 -3.28 -9.98
C ILE A 64 -3.91 -4.76 -10.34
N LEU A 65 -4.57 -5.54 -9.48
CA LEU A 65 -4.72 -6.97 -9.59
C LEU A 65 -5.89 -7.35 -10.50
N SER A 66 -5.66 -8.37 -11.31
CA SER A 66 -6.63 -9.03 -12.17
C SER A 66 -6.34 -10.52 -12.19
N LYS A 67 -7.30 -11.32 -12.70
CA LYS A 67 -7.07 -12.75 -12.93
C LYS A 67 -5.82 -13.03 -13.77
N LYS A 68 -5.49 -12.15 -14.71
CA LYS A 68 -4.37 -12.31 -15.64
C LYS A 68 -3.00 -12.11 -14.98
N ASN A 69 -2.89 -11.24 -13.96
CA ASN A 69 -1.59 -10.84 -13.41
C ASN A 69 -1.39 -11.22 -11.94
N ILE A 70 -2.40 -11.74 -11.23
CA ILE A 70 -2.26 -12.03 -9.80
C ILE A 70 -1.15 -13.04 -9.51
N SER A 71 -0.96 -14.04 -10.38
CA SER A 71 0.06 -15.07 -10.21
C SER A 71 1.47 -14.47 -10.25
N SER A 72 1.79 -13.67 -11.27
CA SER A 72 3.09 -12.98 -11.38
C SER A 72 3.27 -11.89 -10.31
N SER A 73 2.20 -11.22 -9.91
CA SER A 73 2.22 -10.22 -8.83
C SER A 73 2.58 -10.85 -7.49
N LEU A 74 2.02 -12.03 -7.18
CA LEU A 74 2.37 -12.80 -5.97
C LEU A 74 3.81 -13.31 -6.00
N VAL A 75 4.37 -13.62 -7.17
CA VAL A 75 5.80 -13.94 -7.32
C VAL A 75 6.66 -12.71 -6.99
N LYS A 76 6.30 -11.53 -7.53
CA LYS A 76 7.00 -10.27 -7.25
C LYS A 76 6.93 -9.91 -5.76
N ALA A 77 5.80 -10.15 -5.10
CA ALA A 77 5.60 -9.87 -3.68
C ALA A 77 6.60 -10.59 -2.76
N LYS A 78 7.22 -11.71 -3.20
CA LYS A 78 8.25 -12.44 -2.43
C LYS A 78 9.53 -11.62 -2.20
N GLN A 79 9.74 -10.56 -2.96
CA GLN A 79 10.92 -9.68 -2.87
C GLN A 79 10.72 -8.53 -1.88
N TYR A 80 9.56 -8.43 -1.24
CA TYR A 80 9.20 -7.32 -0.37
C TYR A 80 8.87 -7.83 1.03
N LYS A 81 9.09 -6.97 2.03
CA LYS A 81 8.87 -7.29 3.44
C LYS A 81 7.38 -7.35 3.79
N TYR A 82 6.58 -6.45 3.23
CA TYR A 82 5.15 -6.39 3.44
C TYR A 82 4.41 -6.37 2.11
N CYS A 83 3.31 -7.13 2.04
CA CYS A 83 2.38 -7.14 0.93
C CYS A 83 0.98 -6.89 1.46
N ILE A 84 0.40 -5.74 1.10
CA ILE A 84 -0.95 -5.34 1.48
C ILE A 84 -1.82 -5.30 0.23
N ILE A 85 -3.04 -5.83 0.31
CA ILE A 85 -4.04 -5.74 -0.76
C ILE A 85 -5.23 -4.94 -0.24
N ILE A 86 -5.64 -3.92 -0.99
CA ILE A 86 -6.85 -3.14 -0.72
C ILE A 86 -7.86 -3.40 -1.83
N VAL A 87 -9.11 -3.67 -1.46
CA VAL A 87 -10.23 -3.85 -2.40
C VAL A 87 -11.20 -2.69 -2.24
N GLY A 88 -11.33 -1.87 -3.28
CA GLY A 88 -12.03 -0.59 -3.22
C GLY A 88 -11.60 0.25 -2.01
N ALA A 89 -12.55 0.56 -1.13
CA ALA A 89 -12.32 1.35 0.09
C ALA A 89 -12.76 0.65 1.39
N HIS A 90 -13.06 -0.66 1.32
CA HIS A 90 -13.71 -1.38 2.42
C HIS A 90 -13.02 -2.67 2.83
N THR A 91 -12.05 -3.17 2.08
CA THR A 91 -11.28 -4.36 2.47
C THR A 91 -9.80 -4.05 2.43
N ILE A 92 -9.09 -4.47 3.48
CA ILE A 92 -7.63 -4.41 3.57
C ILE A 92 -7.12 -5.76 4.07
N VAL A 93 -6.06 -6.26 3.45
CA VAL A 93 -5.52 -7.59 3.71
C VAL A 93 -4.00 -7.53 3.72
N LYS A 94 -3.36 -8.11 4.73
CA LYS A 94 -1.92 -8.32 4.84
C LYS A 94 -1.61 -9.78 4.57
N ILE A 95 -0.74 -10.05 3.59
CA ILE A 95 -0.25 -11.41 3.33
C ILE A 95 0.64 -11.85 4.50
N LEU A 96 0.38 -13.05 5.02
CA LEU A 96 1.14 -13.62 6.13
C LEU A 96 2.25 -14.55 5.63
N ASP A 97 1.93 -15.41 4.67
CA ASP A 97 2.90 -16.35 4.10
C ASP A 97 2.54 -16.65 2.65
N LEU A 98 3.45 -16.30 1.73
CA LEU A 98 3.32 -16.54 0.29
C LEU A 98 3.48 -18.02 -0.10
N LYS A 99 4.02 -18.86 0.79
CA LYS A 99 4.21 -20.31 0.56
C LYS A 99 3.02 -21.12 1.05
N ASN A 100 2.42 -20.74 2.18
CA ASN A 100 1.18 -21.35 2.65
C ASN A 100 -0.01 -20.81 1.85
N CYS A 101 -0.39 -21.51 0.79
CA CYS A 101 -1.42 -21.07 -0.14
C CYS A 101 -2.39 -22.19 -0.53
N LYS A 102 -3.57 -21.80 -1.00
CA LYS A 102 -4.63 -22.71 -1.48
C LYS A 102 -4.94 -22.41 -2.95
N GLN A 103 -5.06 -23.45 -3.76
CA GLN A 103 -5.44 -23.28 -5.17
C GLN A 103 -6.85 -22.71 -5.30
N SER A 104 -6.99 -21.64 -6.09
CA SER A 104 -8.28 -21.02 -6.40
C SER A 104 -8.62 -21.21 -7.87
N GLY A 105 -9.72 -21.90 -8.18
CA GLY A 105 -10.21 -22.04 -9.56
C GLY A 105 -10.63 -20.70 -10.17
N SER A 106 -11.24 -19.82 -9.38
CA SER A 106 -11.70 -18.51 -9.84
C SER A 106 -10.53 -17.61 -10.25
N TRP A 107 -9.47 -17.56 -9.42
CA TRP A 107 -8.27 -16.77 -9.69
C TRP A 107 -7.23 -17.47 -10.56
N GLY A 108 -7.32 -18.80 -10.71
CA GLY A 108 -6.41 -19.60 -11.54
C GLY A 108 -4.99 -19.72 -10.99
N THR A 109 -4.78 -19.46 -9.70
CA THR A 109 -3.45 -19.53 -9.06
C THR A 109 -3.57 -19.96 -7.59
N CYS A 110 -2.43 -20.27 -6.98
CA CYS A 110 -2.35 -20.50 -5.54
C CYS A 110 -2.46 -19.16 -4.79
N MET A 111 -3.41 -19.07 -3.88
CA MET A 111 -3.78 -17.86 -3.15
C MET A 111 -3.29 -17.98 -1.70
N PRO A 112 -2.33 -17.14 -1.26
CA PRO A 112 -1.69 -17.26 0.05
C PRO A 112 -2.64 -17.00 1.23
N ILE A 113 -2.24 -17.47 2.41
CA ILE A 113 -2.87 -17.14 3.69
C ILE A 113 -2.60 -15.69 4.05
N ALA A 114 -3.63 -15.04 4.59
CA ALA A 114 -3.57 -13.64 4.99
C ALA A 114 -4.48 -13.35 6.17
N GLU A 115 -4.35 -12.14 6.71
CA GLU A 115 -5.27 -11.57 7.67
C GLU A 115 -5.66 -10.15 7.26
N GLY A 116 -6.80 -9.67 7.75
CA GLY A 116 -7.26 -8.33 7.43
C GLY A 116 -8.67 -8.05 7.88
N TYR A 117 -9.25 -7.00 7.33
CA TYR A 117 -10.56 -6.50 7.71
C TYR A 117 -11.44 -6.22 6.51
N ILE A 118 -12.73 -6.48 6.69
CA ILE A 118 -13.80 -6.06 5.78
C ILE A 118 -14.71 -5.11 6.54
N LYS A 119 -14.93 -3.90 6.02
CA LYS A 119 -15.83 -2.91 6.57
C LYS A 119 -17.26 -3.15 6.07
N LYS A 120 -18.11 -3.68 6.95
CA LYS A 120 -19.56 -3.85 6.74
C LYS A 120 -20.31 -3.21 7.92
N GLY A 121 -20.28 -1.88 7.97
CA GLY A 121 -20.59 -1.12 9.19
C GLY A 121 -19.35 -1.01 10.08
N SER A 122 -19.15 -2.00 10.96
CA SER A 122 -17.92 -2.16 11.75
C SER A 122 -16.83 -2.90 10.97
N LEU A 123 -15.59 -2.80 11.46
CA LEU A 123 -14.48 -3.61 10.97
C LEU A 123 -14.68 -5.06 11.38
N LYS A 124 -14.63 -5.99 10.42
CA LYS A 124 -14.71 -7.44 10.67
C LYS A 124 -13.39 -8.09 10.34
N TYR A 125 -12.66 -8.53 11.38
CA TYR A 125 -11.42 -9.27 11.22
C TYR A 125 -11.66 -10.60 10.50
N LYS A 126 -10.73 -10.97 9.61
CA LYS A 126 -10.69 -12.23 8.88
C LYS A 126 -9.25 -12.71 8.80
N LYS A 127 -9.06 -14.01 8.95
CA LYS A 127 -7.79 -14.71 8.69
C LYS A 127 -8.10 -15.95 7.87
N ASP A 128 -7.72 -15.94 6.61
CA ASP A 128 -8.06 -16.96 5.62
C ASP A 128 -7.18 -16.80 4.37
N PHE A 129 -7.32 -17.70 3.40
CA PHE A 129 -6.70 -17.55 2.09
C PHE A 129 -7.28 -16.34 1.36
N ILE A 130 -6.44 -15.58 0.67
CA ILE A 130 -6.79 -14.23 0.19
C ILE A 130 -8.01 -14.23 -0.72
N ASN A 131 -8.26 -15.29 -1.51
CA ASN A 131 -9.44 -15.38 -2.37
C ASN A 131 -10.75 -15.36 -1.60
N ASN A 132 -10.77 -15.81 -0.34
CA ASN A 132 -11.96 -15.77 0.52
C ASN A 132 -12.19 -14.36 1.12
N ILE A 133 -11.17 -13.50 1.11
CA ILE A 133 -11.25 -12.15 1.69
C ILE A 133 -11.43 -11.09 0.58
N ILE A 134 -10.70 -11.20 -0.53
CA ILE A 134 -10.73 -10.24 -1.64
C ILE A 134 -11.82 -10.55 -2.70
N GLY A 135 -12.54 -11.66 -2.53
CA GLY A 135 -13.63 -12.08 -3.40
C GLY A 135 -13.17 -12.70 -4.74
N LEU A 136 -14.09 -12.77 -5.69
CA LEU A 136 -13.86 -13.29 -7.04
C LEU A 136 -13.21 -12.22 -7.93
N PRO A 137 -12.49 -12.60 -9.00
CA PRO A 137 -12.06 -11.62 -9.99
C PRO A 137 -13.30 -11.06 -10.71
N ASP A 138 -13.51 -9.75 -10.58
CA ASP A 138 -14.62 -8.99 -11.16
C ASP A 138 -14.15 -7.56 -11.50
N ASN A 139 -15.09 -6.64 -11.76
CA ASN A 139 -14.78 -5.25 -12.09
C ASN A 139 -14.38 -4.39 -10.88
N GLN A 140 -14.35 -4.95 -9.67
CA GLN A 140 -13.92 -4.22 -8.49
C GLN A 140 -12.40 -4.06 -8.47
N GLU A 141 -11.96 -2.83 -8.21
CA GLU A 141 -10.53 -2.53 -8.10
C GLU A 141 -9.90 -3.22 -6.89
N ARG A 142 -8.77 -3.89 -7.14
CA ARG A 142 -7.92 -4.57 -6.15
C ARG A 142 -6.50 -4.09 -6.36
N ILE A 143 -5.93 -3.39 -5.39
CA ILE A 143 -4.56 -2.87 -5.51
C ILE A 143 -3.67 -3.60 -4.51
N MET A 144 -2.61 -4.21 -5.00
CA MET A 144 -1.51 -4.74 -4.20
C MET A 144 -0.46 -3.64 -4.01
N TYR A 145 -0.11 -3.36 -2.76
CA TYR A 145 0.97 -2.46 -2.37
C TYR A 145 2.08 -3.27 -1.71
N LEU A 146 3.32 -3.02 -2.14
CA LEU A 146 4.51 -3.72 -1.64
C LEU A 146 5.45 -2.72 -0.96
N PHE A 147 6.02 -3.12 0.20
CA PHE A 147 6.87 -2.27 1.04
C PHE A 147 8.10 -3.03 1.57
N ASN A 148 9.22 -2.33 1.73
CA ASN A 148 10.45 -2.79 2.41
C ASN A 148 10.63 -2.21 3.82
#